data_AF-A0A2E3K9Q4-F1
#
_entry.id   AF-A0A2E3K9Q4-F1
#
_cell.length_a   1.000
_cell.length_b   1.000
_cell.length_c   1.000
_cell.angle_alpha   90.00
_cell.angle_beta   90.00
_cell.angle_gamma   90.00
#
_symmetry.space_group_name_H-M   'P 1'
#
loop_
_entity.id
_entity.type
_entity.pdbx_description
1 polymer ?
#
loop_
_entity_poly.entity_id
_entity_poly.type
_entity_poly.pdbx_seq_one_letter_code
_entity_poly.pdbx_strand_id
1 'polypeptide(L)'
;MKEDQKIIIVFLNSIPYHCAVHISSEGVFELNFLGSNLRNLDEFYNKEYTYEEFKINIKDIKKTINFFACKCMLTEKIINYERNNRGWFKTPESAEFILNYRKTRSRKYNDLNCIEWILLGLEKGGLILPNNILTANQLYKWLKINNEQI
;
A
#
# COMPACT_ATOMS: atom_id res chain seq x y z
N MET A 1 -12.53 -13.42 19.13
CA MET A 1 -11.89 -12.09 19.25
C MET A 1 -12.17 -11.32 17.97
N LYS A 2 -12.37 -10.00 18.03
CA LYS A 2 -12.37 -9.18 16.81
C LYS A 2 -10.94 -9.13 16.27
N GLU A 3 -10.82 -9.37 14.97
CA GLU A 3 -9.55 -9.38 14.25
C GLU A 3 -8.98 -7.96 14.18
N ASP A 4 -7.72 -7.78 14.59
CA ASP A 4 -7.05 -6.48 14.52
C ASP A 4 -6.57 -6.26 13.08
N GLN A 5 -7.00 -5.14 12.51
CA GLN A 5 -6.79 -4.81 11.11
C GLN A 5 -6.26 -3.39 11.02
N LYS A 6 -5.13 -3.23 10.34
CA LYS A 6 -4.42 -1.95 10.29
C LYS A 6 -3.87 -1.68 8.90
N ILE A 7 -3.88 -0.41 8.51
CA ILE A 7 -2.96 0.10 7.50
C ILE A 7 -1.72 0.59 8.22
N ILE A 8 -0.55 0.14 7.76
CA ILE A 8 0.74 0.62 8.25
C ILE A 8 1.32 1.54 7.18
N ILE A 9 1.56 2.80 7.54
CA ILE A 9 2.30 3.75 6.69
C ILE A 9 3.77 3.66 7.06
N VAL A 10 4.62 3.43 6.07
CA VAL A 10 6.08 3.35 6.21
C VAL A 10 6.67 4.68 5.79
N PHE A 11 7.53 5.23 6.65
CA PHE A 11 8.20 6.50 6.43
C PHE A 11 9.69 6.28 6.18
N LEU A 12 10.20 6.92 5.13
CA LEU A 12 11.62 7.02 4.84
C LEU A 12 12.02 8.49 5.03
N ASN A 13 12.98 8.77 5.94
CA ASN A 13 13.38 10.14 6.28
C ASN A 13 12.18 11.05 6.65
N SER A 14 11.26 10.54 7.47
CA SER A 14 10.03 11.25 7.91
C SER A 14 9.02 11.58 6.80
N ILE A 15 9.17 11.01 5.61
CA ILE A 15 8.25 11.19 4.48
C ILE A 15 7.51 9.87 4.22
N PRO A 16 6.16 9.86 4.11
CA PRO A 16 5.42 8.66 3.73
C PRO A 16 5.92 8.10 2.40
N TYR A 17 6.39 6.86 2.43
CA TYR A 17 7.10 6.24 1.32
C TYR A 17 6.37 5.00 0.79
N HIS A 18 5.84 4.18 1.69
CA HIS A 18 5.17 2.93 1.34
C HIS A 18 4.01 2.64 2.30
N CYS A 19 3.21 1.62 2.01
CA CYS A 19 2.20 1.14 2.94
C CYS A 19 2.01 -0.37 2.86
N ALA A 20 1.49 -0.93 3.94
CA ALA A 20 1.12 -2.33 4.07
C ALA A 20 -0.21 -2.47 4.81
N VAL A 21 -0.80 -3.65 4.76
CA VAL A 21 -2.01 -3.99 5.53
C VAL A 21 -1.70 -5.15 6.46
N HIS A 22 -1.91 -4.94 7.75
CA HIS A 22 -1.79 -5.99 8.76
C HIS A 22 -3.17 -6.54 9.10
N ILE A 23 -3.31 -7.86 9.05
CA ILE A 23 -4.47 -8.61 9.51
C ILE A 23 -3.98 -9.62 10.53
N SER A 24 -4.41 -9.52 11.79
CA SER A 24 -3.78 -10.27 12.90
C SER A 24 -3.76 -11.79 12.76
N SER A 25 -4.67 -12.37 11.98
CA SER A 25 -4.68 -13.83 11.75
C SER A 25 -3.72 -14.30 10.65
N GLU A 26 -3.27 -13.39 9.78
CA GLU A 26 -2.49 -13.72 8.57
C GLU A 26 -1.08 -13.12 8.60
N GLY A 27 -0.94 -11.88 9.07
CA GLY A 27 0.30 -11.11 9.04
C GLY A 27 0.18 -9.82 8.21
N VAL A 28 1.30 -9.37 7.67
CA VAL A 28 1.44 -8.11 6.95
C VAL A 28 1.54 -8.35 5.45
N PHE A 29 0.59 -7.80 4.70
CA PHE A 29 0.55 -7.80 3.25
C PHE A 29 1.18 -6.51 2.70
N GLU A 30 2.18 -6.64 1.85
CA GLU A 30 2.79 -5.52 1.12
C GLU A 30 3.01 -5.89 -0.35
N LEU A 31 3.10 -4.89 -1.22
CA LEU A 31 3.60 -5.04 -2.59
C LEU A 31 4.89 -4.25 -2.73
N ASN A 32 6.01 -4.96 -2.79
CA ASN A 32 7.32 -4.36 -3.02
C ASN A 32 7.83 -4.72 -4.43
N PHE A 33 9.10 -4.40 -4.71
CA PHE A 33 9.71 -4.67 -6.01
C PHE A 33 9.77 -6.16 -6.39
N LEU A 34 9.92 -7.04 -5.40
CA LEU A 34 9.95 -8.49 -5.59
C LEU A 34 8.54 -9.08 -5.75
N GLY A 35 7.50 -8.26 -5.57
CA GLY A 35 6.10 -8.63 -5.68
C GLY A 35 5.35 -8.59 -4.35
N SER A 36 4.15 -9.14 -4.37
CA SER A 36 3.29 -9.29 -3.21
C SER A 36 3.96 -10.21 -2.20
N ASN A 37 4.06 -9.76 -0.96
CA ASN A 37 4.65 -10.50 0.13
C ASN A 37 3.69 -10.57 1.31
N LEU A 38 3.75 -11.70 2.02
CA LEU A 38 3.15 -11.88 3.34
C LEU A 38 4.30 -12.07 4.34
N ARG A 39 4.34 -11.26 5.38
CA ARG A 39 5.37 -11.30 6.42
C ARG A 39 4.76 -11.36 7.80
N ASN A 40 5.51 -11.90 8.76
CA ASN A 40 5.18 -11.68 10.16
C ASN A 40 5.37 -10.20 10.53
N LEU A 41 4.60 -9.71 11.50
CA LEU A 41 4.64 -8.30 11.90
C LEU A 41 6.04 -7.86 12.36
N ASP A 42 6.73 -8.70 13.15
CA ASP A 42 8.07 -8.40 13.66
C ASP A 42 9.13 -8.37 12.54
N GLU A 43 8.95 -9.16 11.48
CA GLU A 43 9.85 -9.16 10.31
C GLU A 43 9.62 -7.95 9.40
N PHE A 44 8.40 -7.42 9.40
CA PHE A 44 8.07 -6.21 8.64
C PHE A 44 8.73 -4.98 9.25
N TYR A 45 8.77 -4.89 10.58
CA TYR A 45 9.39 -3.78 11.29
C TYR A 45 10.93 -3.79 11.19
N ASN A 46 11.44 -2.92 10.33
CA ASN A 46 12.86 -2.65 10.14
C ASN A 46 13.27 -1.30 10.77
N LYS A 47 14.46 -1.26 11.39
CA LYS A 47 15.07 -0.08 12.03
C LYS A 47 15.36 1.09 11.08
N GLU A 48 15.43 0.86 9.77
CA GLU A 48 15.67 1.90 8.76
C GLU A 48 14.47 2.83 8.51
N TYR A 49 13.27 2.43 8.95
CA TYR A 49 12.05 3.18 8.71
C TYR A 49 11.35 3.51 10.03
N THR A 50 10.48 4.51 9.98
CA THR A 50 9.48 4.74 11.01
C THR A 50 8.10 4.37 10.48
N TYR A 51 7.15 4.13 11.39
CA TYR A 51 5.85 3.56 11.05
C TYR A 51 4.74 4.29 11.78
N GLU A 52 3.59 4.44 11.12
CA GLU A 52 2.35 4.86 11.76
C GLU A 52 1.24 3.88 11.40
N GLU A 53 0.52 3.40 12.41
CA GLU A 53 -0.57 2.42 12.27
C GLU A 53 -1.93 3.10 12.36
N PHE A 54 -2.83 2.74 11.43
CA PHE A 54 -4.21 3.21 11.39
C PHE A 54 -5.13 2.01 11.45
N LYS A 55 -6.00 1.96 12.47
CA LYS A 55 -7.02 0.91 12.55
C LYS A 55 -8.03 1.08 11.43
N ILE A 56 -8.48 -0.04 10.88
CA ILE A 56 -9.50 -0.09 9.82
C ILE A 56 -10.51 -1.20 10.12
N ASN A 57 -11.69 -1.11 9.53
CA ASN A 57 -12.70 -2.16 9.61
C ASN A 57 -13.07 -2.70 8.21
N ILE A 58 -12.39 -3.77 7.80
CA ILE A 58 -12.70 -4.50 6.57
C ILE A 58 -13.93 -5.39 6.82
N LYS A 59 -14.99 -5.17 6.03
CA LYS A 59 -16.26 -5.90 6.17
C LYS A 59 -16.15 -7.34 5.66
N ASP A 60 -15.44 -7.53 4.54
CA ASP A 60 -15.24 -8.83 3.90
C ASP A 60 -13.75 -9.18 3.87
N ILE A 61 -13.24 -9.53 5.05
CA ILE A 61 -11.82 -9.86 5.28
C ILE A 61 -11.37 -10.99 4.37
N LYS A 62 -12.22 -12.02 4.14
CA LYS A 62 -11.90 -13.15 3.26
C LYS A 62 -11.62 -12.71 1.84
N LYS A 63 -12.40 -11.78 1.27
CA LYS A 63 -12.12 -11.26 -0.07
C LYS A 63 -10.82 -10.48 -0.13
N THR A 64 -10.50 -9.70 0.91
CA THR A 64 -9.23 -8.98 0.98
C THR A 64 -8.04 -9.93 1.08
N ILE A 65 -8.08 -10.93 1.96
CA ILE A 65 -7.03 -11.95 2.09
C ILE A 65 -6.85 -12.68 0.76
N ASN A 66 -7.94 -13.16 0.14
CA ASN A 66 -7.87 -13.86 -1.14
C ASN A 66 -7.24 -12.99 -2.25
N PHE A 67 -7.51 -11.68 -2.24
CA PHE A 67 -6.88 -10.75 -3.17
C PHE A 67 -5.37 -10.62 -2.90
N PHE A 68 -4.96 -10.45 -1.64
CA PHE A 68 -3.55 -10.28 -1.30
C PHE A 68 -2.73 -11.57 -1.41
N ALA A 69 -3.37 -12.73 -1.31
CA ALA A 69 -2.73 -14.03 -1.53
C ALA A 69 -2.37 -14.28 -3.01
N CYS A 70 -2.96 -13.53 -3.95
CA CYS A 70 -2.58 -13.63 -5.36
C CYS A 70 -1.20 -13.01 -5.59
N LYS A 71 -0.28 -13.79 -6.14
CA LYS A 71 1.02 -13.28 -6.59
C LYS A 71 0.82 -12.12 -7.56
N CYS A 72 1.27 -10.93 -7.15
CA CYS A 72 1.28 -9.74 -7.96
C CYS A 72 2.71 -9.21 -8.03
N MET A 73 3.11 -8.67 -9.18
CA MET A 73 4.35 -7.92 -9.30
C MET A 73 4.04 -6.49 -9.67
N LEU A 74 4.89 -5.56 -9.25
CA LEU A 74 4.92 -4.25 -9.90
C LEU A 74 5.09 -4.48 -11.41
N THR A 75 4.27 -3.78 -12.17
CA THR A 75 4.14 -4.10 -13.59
C THR A 75 5.40 -3.66 -14.31
N GLU A 76 5.84 -4.43 -15.30
CA GLU A 76 7.05 -4.12 -16.08
C GLU A 76 6.99 -2.71 -16.66
N LYS A 77 5.78 -2.25 -17.00
CA LYS A 77 5.51 -0.87 -17.43
C LYS A 77 5.92 0.16 -16.37
N ILE A 78 5.54 -0.02 -15.11
CA ILE A 78 5.92 0.90 -14.01
C ILE A 78 7.42 0.78 -13.73
N ILE A 79 7.94 -0.45 -13.73
CA ILE A 79 9.36 -0.72 -13.49
C ILE A 79 10.26 -0.05 -14.53
N ASN A 80 10.00 -0.31 -15.81
CA ASN A 80 10.75 0.25 -16.93
C ASN A 80 10.62 1.76 -16.97
N TYR A 81 9.44 2.29 -16.61
CA TYR A 81 9.23 3.73 -16.57
C TYR A 81 10.13 4.41 -15.52
N GLU A 82 10.12 3.94 -14.26
CA GLU A 82 10.96 4.53 -13.21
C GLU A 82 12.45 4.37 -13.52
N ARG A 83 12.85 3.19 -14.01
CA ARG A 83 14.23 2.91 -14.40
C ARG A 83 14.72 3.85 -15.51
N ASN A 84 13.96 4.02 -16.58
CA ASN A 84 14.37 4.81 -17.75
C ASN A 84 14.43 6.31 -17.48
N ASN A 85 13.68 6.82 -16.50
CA ASN A 85 13.62 8.26 -16.22
C ASN A 85 14.57 8.70 -15.10
N ARG A 86 14.88 7.83 -14.13
CA ARG A 86 15.65 8.24 -12.94
C ARG A 86 16.71 7.24 -12.50
N GLY A 87 16.83 6.05 -13.08
CA GLY A 87 17.75 5.04 -12.58
C GLY A 87 17.40 4.56 -11.17
N TRP A 88 16.15 4.13 -10.94
CA TRP A 88 15.62 3.47 -9.72
C TRP A 88 16.42 3.69 -8.42
N PHE A 89 16.17 4.80 -7.73
CA PHE A 89 16.81 5.14 -6.45
C PHE A 89 15.80 5.12 -5.30
N LYS A 90 16.15 4.47 -4.18
CA LYS A 90 15.40 4.54 -2.90
C LYS A 90 15.49 5.98 -2.36
N THR A 91 14.58 6.83 -2.81
CA THR A 91 14.44 8.22 -2.39
C THR A 91 12.98 8.47 -2.01
N PRO A 92 12.69 9.28 -0.98
CA PRO A 92 11.30 9.59 -0.61
C PRO A 92 10.45 10.09 -1.78
N GLU A 93 11.05 10.88 -2.68
CA GLU A 93 10.38 11.49 -3.81
C GLU A 93 9.99 10.49 -4.91
N SER A 94 10.57 9.27 -4.91
CA SER A 94 10.19 8.25 -5.88
C SER A 94 8.75 7.79 -5.67
N ALA A 95 8.26 7.78 -4.42
CA ALA A 95 6.90 7.38 -4.08
C ALA A 95 5.81 8.30 -4.67
N GLU A 96 6.14 9.55 -4.96
CA GLU A 96 5.22 10.55 -5.53
C GLU A 96 5.24 10.58 -7.06
N PHE A 97 6.19 9.89 -7.70
CA PHE A 97 6.44 10.01 -9.13
C PHE A 97 5.24 9.61 -9.99
N ILE A 98 4.40 8.69 -9.49
CA ILE A 98 3.16 8.28 -10.16
C ILE A 98 2.23 9.47 -10.50
N LEU A 99 2.29 10.55 -9.72
CA LEU A 99 1.47 11.74 -9.92
C LEU A 99 1.78 12.49 -11.22
N ASN A 100 2.97 12.28 -11.79
CA ASN A 100 3.33 12.82 -13.11
C ASN A 100 2.64 12.06 -14.26
N TYR A 101 2.14 10.84 -14.02
CA TYR A 101 1.52 10.00 -15.06
C TYR A 101 0.01 10.02 -15.06
N ARG A 102 -0.59 10.13 -13.88
CA ARG A 102 -2.03 9.99 -13.72
C ARG A 102 -2.51 10.68 -12.45
N LYS A 103 -3.78 11.06 -12.48
CA LYS A 103 -4.48 11.74 -11.36
C LYS A 103 -5.44 10.82 -10.62
N THR A 104 -5.69 9.62 -11.14
CA THR A 104 -6.65 8.66 -10.61
C THR A 104 -6.05 7.26 -10.63
N ARG A 105 -6.44 6.44 -9.65
CA ARG A 105 -6.00 5.06 -9.54
C ARG A 105 -6.34 4.23 -10.77
N SER A 106 -5.42 3.35 -11.17
CA SER A 106 -5.74 2.25 -12.07
C SER A 106 -6.57 1.19 -11.34
N ARG A 107 -7.42 0.49 -12.09
CA ARG A 107 -8.12 -0.73 -11.66
C ARG A 107 -7.64 -1.97 -12.41
N LYS A 108 -6.72 -1.80 -13.36
CA LYS A 108 -6.18 -2.89 -14.17
C LYS A 108 -5.01 -3.50 -13.41
N TYR A 109 -5.10 -4.78 -13.08
CA TYR A 109 -4.05 -5.52 -12.36
C TYR A 109 -2.65 -5.34 -12.95
N ASN A 110 -2.55 -5.25 -14.28
CA ASN A 110 -1.30 -5.06 -15.00
C ASN A 110 -0.84 -3.59 -15.11
N ASP A 111 -1.43 -2.68 -14.33
CA ASP A 111 -1.10 -1.24 -14.33
C ASP A 111 -1.24 -0.62 -12.92
N LEU A 112 -1.08 -1.43 -11.86
CA LEU A 112 -1.10 -0.99 -10.46
C LEU A 112 0.32 -0.72 -9.93
N ASN A 113 0.49 0.38 -9.21
CA ASN A 113 1.59 0.58 -8.29
C ASN A 113 1.30 -0.11 -6.94
N CYS A 114 2.27 -0.07 -6.02
CA CYS A 114 2.16 -0.72 -4.72
C CYS A 114 1.00 -0.21 -3.84
N ILE A 115 0.77 1.10 -3.83
CA ILE A 115 -0.32 1.74 -3.08
C ILE A 115 -1.67 1.41 -3.73
N GLU A 116 -1.77 1.50 -5.06
CA GLU A 116 -2.99 1.16 -5.81
C GLU A 116 -3.40 -0.30 -5.56
N TRP A 117 -2.44 -1.22 -5.46
CA TRP A 117 -2.71 -2.62 -5.13
C TRP A 117 -3.28 -2.80 -3.72
N ILE A 118 -2.68 -2.14 -2.71
CA ILE A 118 -3.20 -2.14 -1.34
C ILE A 118 -4.64 -1.62 -1.30
N LEU A 119 -4.88 -0.47 -1.92
CA LEU A 119 -6.21 0.16 -1.90
C LEU A 119 -7.25 -0.69 -2.64
N LEU A 120 -6.87 -1.34 -3.75
CA LEU A 120 -7.78 -2.25 -4.44
C LEU A 120 -8.14 -3.45 -3.57
N GLY A 121 -7.19 -4.03 -2.83
CA GLY A 121 -7.46 -5.14 -1.90
C GLY A 121 -8.40 -4.74 -0.75
N LEU A 122 -8.24 -3.54 -0.21
CA LEU A 122 -9.15 -2.97 0.79
C LEU A 122 -10.56 -2.74 0.23
N GLU A 123 -10.66 -2.23 -1.00
CA GLU A 123 -11.96 -2.04 -1.68
C GLU A 123 -12.68 -3.37 -1.95
N LYS A 124 -11.96 -4.45 -2.26
CA LYS A 124 -12.56 -5.80 -2.36
C LYS A 124 -13.18 -6.26 -1.05
N GLY A 125 -12.63 -5.80 0.08
CA GLY A 125 -13.16 -6.03 1.42
C GLY A 125 -14.27 -5.06 1.85
N GLY A 126 -14.66 -4.12 0.98
CA GLY A 126 -15.79 -3.22 1.21
C GLY A 126 -15.44 -1.85 1.82
N LEU A 127 -14.15 -1.49 1.91
CA LEU A 127 -13.76 -0.11 2.20
C LEU A 127 -14.05 0.80 0.99
N ILE A 128 -14.49 2.03 1.26
CA ILE A 128 -14.71 3.05 0.22
C ILE A 128 -13.57 4.05 0.32
N LEU A 129 -12.68 4.02 -0.68
CA LEU A 129 -11.48 4.85 -0.71
C LEU A 129 -11.55 5.86 -1.87
N PRO A 130 -11.10 7.11 -1.69
CA PRO A 130 -11.06 8.08 -2.78
C PRO A 130 -10.24 7.57 -3.98
N ASN A 131 -10.70 7.87 -5.19
CA ASN A 131 -10.04 7.40 -6.42
C ASN A 131 -8.76 8.18 -6.77
N ASN A 132 -8.48 9.27 -6.05
CA ASN A 132 -7.34 10.17 -6.24
C ASN A 132 -6.21 9.94 -5.22
N ILE A 133 -6.22 8.81 -4.50
CA ILE A 133 -5.10 8.39 -3.64
C ILE A 133 -4.23 7.41 -4.44
N LEU A 134 -3.00 7.80 -4.77
CA LEU A 134 -2.06 7.02 -5.57
C LEU A 134 -0.73 6.80 -4.85
N THR A 135 -0.46 7.56 -3.80
CA THR A 135 0.81 7.56 -3.07
C THR A 135 0.60 7.32 -1.57
N ALA A 136 1.65 6.89 -0.88
CA ALA A 136 1.62 6.72 0.57
C ALA A 136 1.32 8.04 1.29
N ASN A 137 1.79 9.18 0.78
CA ASN A 137 1.53 10.50 1.35
C ASN A 137 0.06 10.91 1.23
N GLN A 138 -0.56 10.68 0.06
CA GLN A 138 -1.98 10.94 -0.12
C GLN A 138 -2.83 10.05 0.79
N LEU A 139 -2.45 8.77 0.92
CA LEU A 139 -3.12 7.84 1.82
C LEU A 139 -2.97 8.27 3.28
N TYR A 140 -1.75 8.60 3.71
CA TYR A 140 -1.48 9.09 5.06
C TYR A 140 -2.31 10.33 5.41
N LYS A 141 -2.34 11.34 4.54
CA LYS A 141 -3.17 12.54 4.75
C LYS A 141 -4.64 12.20 4.87
N TRP A 142 -5.14 11.30 4.02
CA TRP A 142 -6.54 10.87 4.09
C TRP A 142 -6.83 10.13 5.41
N LEU A 143 -5.96 9.22 5.83
CA LEU A 143 -6.10 8.48 7.09
C LEU A 143 -6.08 9.40 8.30
N LYS A 144 -5.19 10.40 8.34
CA LYS A 144 -5.15 11.37 9.44
C LYS A 144 -6.44 12.16 9.60
N ILE A 145 -7.13 12.46 8.50
CA ILE A 145 -8.41 13.18 8.52
C ILE A 145 -9.56 12.26 8.95
N ASN A 146 -9.48 10.96 8.65
CA ASN A 146 -10.60 10.03 8.78
C ASN A 146 -10.38 8.95 9.86
N ASN A 147 -9.38 9.09 10.73
CA ASN A 147 -8.89 8.04 11.65
C ASN A 147 -9.96 7.46 12.62
N GLU A 148 -11.12 8.11 12.75
CA GLU A 148 -12.23 7.67 13.61
C GLU A 148 -13.41 7.03 12.82
N GLN A 149 -13.34 7.02 11.48
CA GLN A 149 -14.46 6.64 10.60
C GLN A 149 -14.19 5.42 9.71
N ILE A 150 -13.01 4.80 9.82
CA ILE A 150 -12.52 3.74 8.91
C ILE A 150 -12.50 2.38 9.58
#